data_AF-A0A354I7K4-F1
#
_entry.id   AF-A0A354I7K4-F1
#
_cell.length_a   1.000
_cell.length_b   1.000
_cell.length_c   1.000
_cell.angle_alpha   90.00
_cell.angle_beta   90.00
_cell.angle_gamma   90.00
#
_symmetry.space_group_name_H-M   'P 1'
#
loop_
_entity.id
_entity.type
_entity.pdbx_description
1 polymer ?
#
loop_
_entity_poly.entity_id
_entity_poly.type
_entity_poly.pdbx_seq_one_letter_code
_entity_poly.pdbx_strand_id
1 'polypeptide(L)' 'MNDEKIITAIKNRSEAAINEMITKYSKLLWSVAEAVLSHIGSVQDVEECVADTFIYLWEHPEKFDHQR' A
#
# COMPACT_ATOMS: atom_id res chain seq x y z
N MET A 1 0.26 -14.59 5.81
CA MET A 1 -1.10 -14.82 5.27
C MET A 1 -1.01 -14.82 3.74
N ASN A 2 -1.79 -15.61 2.99
CA ASN A 2 -1.80 -15.53 1.50
C ASN A 2 -2.51 -14.23 1.08
N ASP A 3 -2.14 -13.63 -0.05
CA ASP A 3 -2.64 -12.32 -0.48
C ASP A 3 -4.16 -12.32 -0.69
N GLU A 4 -4.76 -13.45 -1.10
CA GLU A 4 -6.22 -13.65 -1.15
C GLU A 4 -6.92 -13.48 0.22
N LYS A 5 -6.29 -14.00 1.29
CA LYS A 5 -6.84 -13.90 2.65
C LYS A 5 -6.71 -12.46 3.16
N ILE A 6 -5.61 -11.80 2.81
CA ILE A 6 -5.37 -10.41 3.18
C ILE A 6 -6.40 -9.51 2.49
N ILE A 7 -6.61 -9.64 1.17
CA ILE A 7 -7.57 -8.79 0.48
C ILE A 7 -9.00 -9.04 0.95
N THR A 8 -9.36 -10.29 1.27
CA THR A 8 -10.67 -10.60 1.85
C THR A 8 -10.85 -9.91 3.20
N ALA A 9 -9.81 -9.90 4.05
CA ALA A 9 -9.86 -9.22 5.32
C ALA A 9 -9.95 -7.69 5.17
N ILE A 10 -9.24 -7.10 4.20
CA ILE A 10 -9.32 -5.65 3.89
C ILE A 10 -10.71 -5.29 3.35
N LYS A 11 -11.30 -6.12 2.48
CA LYS A 11 -12.69 -5.94 2.01
C LYS A 11 -13.70 -5.93 3.17
N ASN A 12 -13.43 -6.71 4.22
CA ASN A 12 -14.21 -6.72 5.45
C ASN A 12 -13.80 -5.63 6.46
N ARG A 13 -13.05 -4.61 6.03
CA ARG A 13 -12.59 -3.48 6.85
C ARG A 13 -11.79 -3.91 8.08
N SER A 14 -10.96 -4.95 7.95
CA SER A 14 -10.04 -5.36 9.02
C SER A 14 -8.84 -4.41 9.09
N GLU A 15 -8.80 -3.58 10.13
CA GLU A 15 -7.65 -2.69 10.41
C GLU A 15 -6.35 -3.48 10.63
N ALA A 16 -6.45 -4.67 11.24
CA ALA A 16 -5.30 -5.54 11.43
C ALA A 16 -4.69 -5.98 10.09
N ALA A 17 -5.52 -6.29 9.09
CA ALA A 17 -5.05 -6.71 7.77
C ALA A 17 -4.36 -5.57 6.99
N ILE A 18 -4.89 -4.35 7.06
CA ILE A 18 -4.22 -3.20 6.40
C ILE A 18 -2.92 -2.84 7.13
N ASN A 19 -2.86 -2.92 8.46
CA ASN A 19 -1.63 -2.71 9.22
C ASN A 19 -0.55 -3.77 8.92
N GLU A 20 -0.94 -5.03 8.69
CA GLU A 20 -0.03 -6.08 8.22
C GLU A 20 0.52 -5.74 6.82
N MET A 21 -0.32 -5.25 5.91
CA MET A 21 0.10 -4.80 4.57
C MET A 21 1.08 -3.63 4.63
N ILE A 22 0.78 -2.62 5.44
CA ILE A 22 1.67 -1.47 5.67
C ILE A 22 3.03 -1.96 6.15
N THR A 23 3.04 -2.81 7.19
CA THR A 23 4.29 -3.36 7.75
C THR A 23 5.08 -4.17 6.72
N LYS A 24 4.39 -4.97 5.89
CA LYS A 24 5.01 -5.86 4.90
C LYS A 24 5.60 -5.10 3.71
N TYR A 25 4.92 -4.08 3.21
CA TYR A 25 5.23 -3.48 1.91
C TYR A 25 5.74 -2.03 1.95
N SER A 26 5.63 -1.33 3.08
CA SER A 26 6.06 0.08 3.20
C SER A 26 7.49 0.33 2.73
N LYS A 27 8.46 -0.52 3.09
CA LYS A 27 9.85 -0.37 2.62
C LYS A 27 10.01 -0.53 1.11
N LEU A 28 9.29 -1.49 0.51
CA LEU A 28 9.34 -1.72 -0.94
C LEU A 28 8.72 -0.53 -1.68
N LEU A 29 7.53 -0.10 -1.25
CA LEU A 29 6.85 1.05 -1.84
C LEU A 29 7.69 2.32 -1.69
N TRP A 30 8.35 2.51 -0.55
CA TRP A 30 9.29 3.63 -0.36
C TRP A 30 10.40 3.60 -1.41
N SER A 31 11.09 2.48 -1.59
CA SER A 31 12.16 2.39 -2.59
C SER A 31 11.67 2.66 -4.01
N VAL A 32 10.46 2.23 -4.36
CA VAL A 32 9.85 2.49 -5.67
C VAL A 32 9.49 3.98 -5.82
N ALA A 33 8.82 4.57 -4.82
CA ALA A 33 8.43 5.97 -4.85
C ALA A 33 9.65 6.90 -4.85
N GLU A 34 10.68 6.62 -4.04
CA GLU A 34 11.94 7.35 -4.02
C GLU A 34 12.66 7.28 -5.37
N ALA A 35 12.71 6.11 -6.00
CA ALA A 35 13.33 5.97 -7.32
C ALA A 35 12.66 6.85 -8.39
N VAL A 36 11.36 7.12 -8.27
CA VAL A 36 10.61 7.98 -9.18
C VAL A 36 10.68 9.46 -8.80
N LEU A 37 10.58 9.77 -7.50
CA LEU A 37 10.40 11.14 -7.00
C LEU A 37 11.71 11.82 -6.57
N SER A 38 12.80 11.09 -6.35
CA SER A 38 14.07 11.63 -5.80
C SER A 38 14.70 12.79 -6.58
N HIS A 39 14.33 12.99 -7.84
CA HIS A 39 14.84 14.08 -8.68
C HIS A 39 13.89 15.28 -8.83
N ILE A 40 12.67 15.18 -8.30
CA ILE A 40 11.58 16.14 -8.56
C ILE A 40 10.90 16.57 -7.26
N GLY A 41 10.85 15.70 -6.26
CA GLY A 41 10.16 15.92 -4.99
C GLY A 41 11.09 15.81 -3.77
N SER A 42 10.50 16.11 -2.63
CA SER A 42 11.07 15.97 -1.30
C SER A 42 10.82 14.57 -0.72
N VAL A 43 11.44 14.30 0.43
CA VAL A 43 11.18 13.06 1.20
C VAL A 43 9.72 12.97 1.64
N GLN A 44 9.07 14.11 1.89
CA GLN A 44 7.66 14.18 2.26
C GLN A 44 6.76 13.73 1.10
N ASP A 45 7.10 14.05 -0.14
CA ASP A 45 6.34 13.60 -1.32
C ASP A 45 6.43 12.07 -1.50
N VAL A 46 7.57 11.47 -1.13
CA VAL A 46 7.74 10.01 -1.09
C VAL A 46 6.85 9.40 -0.01
N GLU A 47 6.84 9.99 1.18
CA GLU A 47 6.00 9.54 2.30
C GLU A 47 4.50 9.60 1.95
N GLU A 48 4.05 10.72 1.39
CA GLU A 48 2.66 10.93 0.95
C GLU A 48 2.27 9.90 -0.11
N CYS A 49 3.11 9.68 -1.13
CA CYS A 49 2.84 8.70 -2.18
C CYS A 49 2.68 7.26 -1.64
N VAL A 50 3.52 6.87 -0.67
CA VAL A 50 3.42 5.57 0.00
C VAL A 50 2.14 5.49 0.83
N ALA A 51 1.81 6.53 1.59
CA ALA A 51 0.59 6.59 2.40
C ALA A 51 -0.67 6.51 1.53
N ASP A 52 -0.74 7.31 0.47
CA ASP A 52 -1.83 7.35 -0.50
C ASP A 52 -2.07 6.00 -1.15
N THR A 53 -1.01 5.23 -1.42
CA THR A 53 -1.13 3.88 -1.96
C THR A 53 -1.93 2.97 -1.02
N PHE A 54 -1.67 3.04 0.29
CA PHE A 54 -2.40 2.25 1.28
C PHE A 54 -3.81 2.79 1.53
N ILE A 55 -4.01 4.11 1.52
CA ILE A 55 -5.33 4.73 1.62
C ILE A 55 -6.19 4.30 0.42
N TYR A 56 -5.64 4.37 -0.80
CA TYR A 56 -6.34 3.95 -2.00
C TYR A 56 -6.72 2.46 -1.96
N LEU A 57 -5.81 1.59 -1.51
CA LEU A 57 -6.11 0.17 -1.30
C LEU A 57 -7.23 -0.04 -0.26
N TRP A 58 -7.22 0.75 0.82
CA TRP A 58 -8.24 0.69 1.87
C TRP A 58 -9.60 1.18 1.37
N GLU A 59 -9.65 2.28 0.62
CA GLU A 59 -10.90 2.85 0.08
C GLU A 59 -11.49 1.99 -1.03
N HIS A 60 -10.63 1.37 -1.85
CA HIS A 60 -11.02 0.61 -3.04
C HIS A 60 -10.48 -0.83 -3.08
N PRO A 61 -10.72 -1.66 -2.06
CA PRO A 61 -10.18 -3.03 -2.02
C PRO A 61 -10.81 -3.94 -3.09
N GLU A 62 -11.92 -3.55 -3.69
CA GLU A 62 -12.54 -4.23 -4.84
C GLU A 62 -11.71 -4.13 -6.12
N LYS A 63 -10.87 -3.08 -6.25
CA LYS A 63 -10.02 -2.88 -7.43
C LYS A 63 -8.73 -3.70 -7.39
N PHE A 64 -8.41 -4.29 -6.24
CA PHE A 64 -7.23 -5.13 -6.12
C PHE A 64 -7.43 -6.46 -6.82
N ASP A 65 -6.58 -6.74 -7.80
CA ASP A 65 -6.50 -8.01 -8.50
C ASP A 65 -5.26 -8.77 -8.02
N HIS A 66 -5.49 -9.86 -7.29
CA HIS A 66 -4.44 -10.70 -6.72
C HIS A 66 -3.79 -11.63 -7.75
N GLN A 67 -4.30 -11.66 -8.99
CA GLN A 67 -3.78 -12.50 -10.08
C GLN A 67 -2.83 -11.75 -11.02
N ARG A 68 -2.66 -10.44 -10.84
CA ARG A 68 -1.79 -9.58 -11.66
C ARG A 68 -0.38 -9.45 -11.11
#